data_AF-A0A842ISC9-F1
#
_entry.id   AF-A0A842ISC9-F1
#
_cell.length_a   1.000
_cell.length_b   1.000
_cell.length_c   1.000
_cell.angle_alpha   90.00
_cell.angle_beta   90.00
_cell.angle_gamma   90.00
#
_symmetry.space_group_name_H-M   'P 1'
#
loop_
_entity.id
_entity.type
_entity.pdbx_description
1 polymer ?
#
loop_
_entity_poly.entity_id
_entity_poly.type
_entity_poly.pdbx_seq_one_letter_code
_entity_poly.pdbx_strand_id
1 'polypeptide(L)'
;MDKNLALFNQINSLSYWLLKESNYKSSVSLDATDDSYFISIKDGIESIYKHHIEDFSKKDGKLLNFELSSIVHHLLHIKRSITDQQRIAV
;
A
#
# COMPACT_ATOMS: atom_id res chain seq x y z
N MET A 1 -17.77 -7.44 5.33
CA MET A 1 -16.74 -8.06 4.47
C MET A 1 -16.35 -7.14 3.31
N ASP A 2 -17.31 -6.44 2.68
CA ASP A 2 -17.07 -5.58 1.50
C ASP A 2 -16.10 -4.41 1.69
N LYS A 3 -16.06 -3.80 2.89
CA LYS A 3 -15.19 -2.64 3.15
C LYS A 3 -13.70 -2.98 3.08
N ASN A 4 -13.30 -4.15 3.59
CA ASN A 4 -11.89 -4.57 3.55
C ASN A 4 -11.48 -4.95 2.12
N LEU A 5 -12.36 -5.61 1.37
CA LEU A 5 -12.14 -5.90 -0.05
C LEU A 5 -11.95 -4.62 -0.87
N ALA A 6 -12.77 -3.59 -0.63
CA ALA A 6 -12.62 -2.29 -1.27
C ALA A 6 -11.27 -1.62 -0.94
N LEU A 7 -10.78 -1.77 0.29
CA LEU A 7 -9.46 -1.25 0.68
C LEU A 7 -8.32 -2.03 0.01
N PHE A 8 -8.40 -3.36 -0.10
CA PHE A 8 -7.42 -4.15 -0.86
C PHE A 8 -7.34 -3.72 -2.32
N ASN A 9 -8.49 -3.53 -2.96
CA ASN A 9 -8.54 -3.07 -4.34
C ASN A 9 -7.91 -1.68 -4.50
N GLN A 10 -8.13 -0.78 -3.54
CA GLN A 10 -7.48 0.52 -3.51
C GLN A 10 -5.96 0.42 -3.33
N ILE A 11 -5.48 -0.41 -2.39
CA ILE A 11 -4.05 -0.63 -2.16
C ILE A 11 -3.38 -1.17 -3.43
N ASN A 12 -3.99 -2.17 -4.07
CA ASN A 12 -3.47 -2.75 -5.32
C ASN A 12 -3.44 -1.73 -6.45
N SER A 13 -4.52 -0.94 -6.61
CA SER A 13 -4.60 0.09 -7.65
C SER A 13 -3.58 1.20 -7.45
N LEU A 14 -3.35 1.64 -6.21
CA LEU A 14 -2.35 2.65 -5.87
C LEU A 14 -0.93 2.11 -6.05
N SER A 15 -0.68 0.87 -5.65
CA SER A 15 0.63 0.20 -5.84
C SER A 15 0.95 0.06 -7.33
N TYR A 16 -0.03 -0.30 -8.15
CA TYR A 16 0.13 -0.35 -9.61
C TYR A 16 0.38 1.04 -10.20
N TRP A 17 -0.36 2.05 -9.76
CA TRP A 17 -0.14 3.43 -10.19
C TRP A 17 1.28 3.90 -9.85
N LEU A 18 1.76 3.64 -8.63
CA LEU A 18 3.12 3.97 -8.20
C LEU A 18 4.15 3.25 -9.06
N LEU A 19 3.95 1.97 -9.36
CA LEU A 19 4.84 1.20 -10.23
C LEU A 19 4.90 1.76 -11.66
N LYS A 20 3.79 2.27 -12.20
CA LYS A 20 3.67 2.68 -13.60
C LYS A 20 4.04 4.14 -13.83
N GLU A 21 3.58 5.02 -12.96
CA GLU A 21 3.67 6.48 -13.12
C GLU A 21 4.84 7.09 -12.33
N SER A 22 5.61 6.26 -11.63
CA SER A 22 6.85 6.65 -10.96
C SER A 22 7.93 5.59 -11.15
N ASN A 23 9.17 5.88 -10.76
CA ASN A 23 10.25 4.90 -10.76
C ASN A 23 10.22 3.98 -9.52
N TYR A 24 9.16 4.04 -8.72
CA TYR A 24 9.08 3.28 -7.48
C TYR A 24 8.73 1.82 -7.73
N LYS A 25 9.43 0.93 -7.04
CA LYS A 25 9.08 -0.50 -7.00
C LYS A 25 8.04 -0.71 -5.91
N SER A 26 6.87 -1.20 -6.31
CA SER A 26 5.79 -1.54 -5.39
C SER A 26 5.62 -3.06 -5.33
N SER A 27 5.54 -3.62 -4.14
CA SER A 27 5.30 -5.03 -3.88
C SER A 27 4.18 -5.17 -2.86
N VAL A 28 3.17 -5.97 -3.21
CA VAL A 28 2.06 -6.33 -2.32
C VAL A 28 1.95 -7.85 -2.35
N SER A 29 1.95 -8.48 -1.19
CA SER A 29 1.87 -9.94 -1.07
C SER A 29 1.01 -10.34 0.11
N LEU A 30 0.19 -11.37 -0.10
CA LEU A 30 -0.51 -12.10 0.95
C LEU A 30 0.18 -13.45 1.10
N ASP A 31 0.87 -13.67 2.21
CA ASP A 31 1.52 -14.92 2.53
C ASP A 31 0.56 -15.79 3.35
N ALA A 32 0.08 -16.87 2.74
CA ALA A 32 -0.79 -17.84 3.41
C ALA A 32 -0.03 -18.75 4.39
N THR A 33 1.29 -18.87 4.24
CA THR A 33 2.13 -19.71 5.11
C THR A 33 2.36 -19.04 6.45
N ASP A 34 2.62 -17.73 6.42
CA ASP A 34 2.87 -16.89 7.58
C ASP A 34 1.60 -16.15 8.07
N ASP A 35 0.45 -16.40 7.42
CA ASP A 35 -0.81 -15.68 7.66
C ASP A 35 -0.61 -14.16 7.75
N SER A 36 0.09 -13.61 6.75
CA SER A 36 0.52 -12.22 6.81
C SER A 36 0.33 -11.47 5.50
N TYR A 37 0.05 -10.18 5.63
CA TYR A 37 -0.10 -9.28 4.49
C TYR A 37 1.01 -8.24 4.52
N PHE A 38 1.69 -8.08 3.39
CA PHE A 38 2.86 -7.23 3.28
C PHE A 38 2.73 -6.27 2.11
N ILE A 39 3.17 -5.04 2.33
CA ILE A 39 3.35 -4.03 1.30
C ILE A 39 4.70 -3.33 1.46
N SER A 40 5.40 -3.11 0.36
CA SER A 40 6.63 -2.34 0.30
C SER A 40 6.67 -1.47 -0.95
N ILE A 41 7.01 -0.20 -0.75
CA ILE A 41 7.27 0.79 -1.79
C ILE A 41 8.73 1.24 -1.64
N LYS A 42 9.51 1.13 -2.72
CA LYS A 42 10.93 1.48 -2.75
C LYS A 42 11.23 2.46 -3.88
N ASP A 43 12.15 3.38 -3.65
CA ASP A 43 12.77 4.20 -4.70
C ASP A 43 14.22 3.76 -4.86
N GLY A 44 14.52 3.10 -5.98
CA GLY A 44 15.79 2.41 -6.15
C GLY A 44 16.05 1.37 -5.05
N ILE A 45 17.01 1.68 -4.16
CA ILE A 45 17.39 0.85 -3.01
C ILE A 45 16.74 1.31 -1.70
N GLU A 46 16.19 2.53 -1.66
CA GLU A 46 15.62 3.13 -0.46
C GLU A 46 14.18 2.66 -0.25
N SER A 47 13.85 2.26 0.98
CA SER A 47 12.48 1.87 1.35
C SER A 47 11.71 3.09 1.83
N ILE A 48 10.80 3.59 0.99
CA ILE A 48 9.95 4.74 1.31
C ILE A 48 8.80 4.33 2.22
N TYR A 49 8.23 3.15 1.99
CA TYR A 49 7.13 2.65 2.80
C TYR A 49 7.19 1.14 2.93
N LYS A 50 6.93 0.65 4.13
CA LYS A 50 6.79 -0.76 4.45
C LYS A 50 5.68 -0.89 5.47
N HIS A 51 4.80 -1.86 5.26
CA HIS A 51 3.83 -2.26 6.27
C HIS A 51 3.63 -3.77 6.23
N HIS A 52 3.49 -4.36 7.40
CA HIS A 52 3.31 -5.79 7.59
C HIS A 52 2.20 -6.00 8.61
N ILE A 53 1.21 -6.79 8.23
CA ILE A 53 0.07 -7.17 9.04
C ILE A 53 0.22 -8.66 9.33
N GLU A 54 0.52 -8.99 10.58
CA GLU A 54 0.57 -10.36 11.11
C GLU A 54 -0.83 -10.85 11.52
N ASP A 55 -0.97 -12.18 11.63
CA ASP A 55 -2.21 -12.88 12.01
C ASP A 55 -3.42 -12.38 11.21
N PHE A 56 -3.22 -12.20 9.91
CA PHE A 56 -4.13 -11.50 9.03
C PHE A 56 -5.52 -12.14 9.00
N SER A 57 -5.61 -13.46 8.94
CA SER A 57 -6.88 -14.19 8.95
C SER A 57 -7.60 -14.15 10.29
N LYS A 58 -6.87 -13.94 11.40
CA LYS A 58 -7.40 -13.96 12.77
C LYS A 58 -7.71 -12.56 13.30
N LYS A 59 -7.31 -11.52 12.57
CA LYS A 59 -7.43 -10.13 13.01
C LYS A 59 -8.90 -9.69 13.08
N ASP A 60 -9.24 -8.91 14.12
CA ASP A 60 -10.57 -8.31 14.22
C ASP A 60 -10.85 -7.45 12.98
N GLY A 61 -12.05 -7.61 12.42
CA GLY A 61 -12.41 -6.98 11.15
C GLY A 61 -12.35 -5.44 11.16
N LYS A 62 -12.57 -4.79 12.32
CA LYS A 62 -12.45 -3.34 12.47
C LYS A 62 -11.00 -2.91 12.60
N LEU A 63 -10.18 -3.65 13.34
CA LEU A 63 -8.73 -3.41 13.42
C LEU A 63 -8.07 -3.56 12.05
N LEU A 64 -8.40 -4.64 11.33
CA LEU A 64 -7.93 -4.85 9.97
C LEU A 64 -8.39 -3.72 9.04
N ASN A 65 -9.64 -3.28 9.14
CA ASN A 65 -10.14 -2.14 8.35
C ASN A 65 -9.35 -0.86 8.62
N PHE A 66 -9.06 -0.58 9.89
CA PHE A 66 -8.29 0.59 10.30
C PHE A 66 -6.87 0.56 9.75
N GLU A 67 -6.18 -0.58 9.87
CA GLU A 67 -4.83 -0.75 9.33
C GLU A 67 -4.80 -0.61 7.81
N LEU A 68 -5.72 -1.28 7.09
CA LEU A 68 -5.81 -1.16 5.64
C LEU A 68 -6.12 0.28 5.20
N SER A 69 -6.97 1.00 5.94
CA SER A 69 -7.26 2.42 5.68
C SER A 69 -6.03 3.29 5.89
N SER A 70 -5.23 2.99 6.92
CA SER A 70 -3.94 3.65 7.16
C SER A 70 -2.98 3.44 6.00
N ILE A 71 -2.88 2.21 5.47
CA ILE A 71 -2.08 1.91 4.28
C ILE A 71 -2.55 2.75 3.09
N VAL A 72 -3.85 2.76 2.79
CA VAL A 72 -4.41 3.55 1.68
C VAL A 72 -4.06 5.03 1.82
N HIS A 73 -4.21 5.62 3.01
CA HIS A 73 -3.87 7.02 3.25
C HIS A 73 -2.38 7.31 3.02
N HIS A 74 -1.48 6.44 3.47
CA HIS A 74 -0.05 6.60 3.21
C HIS A 74 0.28 6.54 1.72
N LEU A 75 -0.29 5.58 0.99
CA LEU A 75 -0.07 5.48 -0.46
C LEU A 75 -0.63 6.68 -1.23
N LEU A 76 -1.78 7.22 -0.82
CA LEU A 76 -2.34 8.46 -1.38
C LEU A 76 -1.44 9.65 -1.11
N HIS A 77 -0.85 9.75 0.09
CA HIS A 77 0.11 10.78 0.41
C HIS A 77 1.35 10.71 -0.49
N ILE A 78 1.93 9.51 -0.66
CA ILE A 78 3.07 9.29 -1.57
C ILE A 78 2.71 9.70 -3.00
N LYS A 79 1.56 9.25 -3.50
CA LYS A 79 1.06 9.63 -4.84
C LYS A 79 0.94 11.15 -5.00
N ARG A 80 0.42 11.84 -3.99
CA ARG A 80 0.28 13.30 -4.00
C ARG A 80 1.66 13.97 -4.05
N SER A 81 2.61 13.54 -3.24
CA SER A 81 3.97 14.08 -3.25
C SER A 81 4.64 13.95 -4.63
N ILE A 82 4.49 12.80 -5.30
CA ILE A 82 5.01 12.60 -6.67
C ILE A 82 4.31 13.52 -7.67
N THR A 83 2.98 13.61 -7.60
CA THR A 83 2.19 14.45 -8.52
C THR A 83 2.57 15.93 -8.36
N ASP A 84 2.76 16.39 -7.12
CA ASP A 84 3.15 17.77 -6.84
C ASP A 84 4.58 18.05 -7.34
N GLN A 85 5.52 17.10 -7.20
CA GLN A 85 6.86 17.21 -7.79
C GLN A 85 6.83 17.29 -9.32
N GLN A 86 6.01 16.46 -9.98
CA GLN A 86 5.85 16.47 -11.43
C GLN A 86 5.30 17.81 -11.94
N ARG A 87 4.39 18.46 -11.19
CA ARG A 87 3.85 19.77 -11.55
C ARG A 87 4.87 20.90 -11.45
N ILE A 88 5.81 20.81 -10.52
CA ILE A 88 6.87 21.82 -10.33
C ILE A 88 7.97 21.67 -11.39
N ALA A 89 8.16 20.46 -11.92
CA ALA A 89 9.17 20.16 -12.93
C ALA A 89 8.77 20.54 -14.38
N VAL A 90 7.56 21.06 -14.59
CA VAL A 90 7.01 21.55 -15.87
C VAL A 90 6.93 23.07 -15.86
#